data_AF-A0A1L7VHE7-F1
#
_entry.id   AF-A0A1L7VHE7-F1
#
_cell.length_a   1.000
_cell.length_b   1.000
_cell.length_c   1.000
_cell.angle_alpha   90.00
_cell.angle_beta   90.00
_cell.angle_gamma   90.00
#
_symmetry.space_group_name_H-M   'P 1'
#
loop_
_entity.id
_entity.type
_entity.pdbx_description
1 polymer ?
#
loop_
_entity_poly.entity_id
_entity_poly.type
_entity_poly.pdbx_seq_one_letter_code
_entity_poly.pdbx_strand_id
1 'polypeptide(L)'
;MSAPGPESVPTSADPRSHRPTKKRALTPVSAQAASVEALFSKPDQIIHIPESSTSGSGSSALLSAPPEIVTNVQGSSAGAGSGEFHVYKASRRREYERLRSMDEDLRREKDIEEFNKGKTERDRKDEERTRKNREKREKMKARKSKKGKSPATTDKAPNAIQSKDASSLTENDTEKDTADVDSKTKAEHGRDDTESTPSIQPAGLVIHDEDD
;
A
#
# COMPACT_ATOMS: atom_id res chain seq x y z
N MET A 1 -62.39 6.25 -31.47
CA MET A 1 -61.27 7.10 -30.99
C MET A 1 -60.08 6.80 -31.90
N SER A 2 -59.53 7.81 -32.57
CA SER A 2 -58.48 7.61 -33.60
C SER A 2 -57.18 7.15 -32.96
N ALA A 3 -56.50 6.17 -33.58
CA ALA A 3 -55.20 5.70 -33.13
C ALA A 3 -54.17 6.84 -33.19
N PRO A 4 -53.24 6.95 -32.22
CA PRO A 4 -52.19 7.96 -32.30
C PRO A 4 -51.30 7.66 -33.50
N GLY A 5 -51.28 8.58 -34.47
CA GLY A 5 -50.43 8.50 -35.64
C GLY A 5 -48.93 8.54 -35.27
N PRO A 6 -48.05 8.18 -36.22
CA PRO A 6 -46.60 8.06 -36.01
C PRO A 6 -45.91 9.36 -35.58
N GLU A 7 -46.59 10.52 -35.62
CA GLU A 7 -46.07 11.81 -35.18
C GLU A 7 -46.08 12.00 -33.65
N SER A 8 -46.67 11.07 -32.89
CA SER A 8 -46.73 11.13 -31.42
C SER A 8 -45.57 10.42 -30.71
N VAL A 9 -44.61 9.85 -31.45
CA VAL A 9 -43.40 9.28 -30.84
C VAL A 9 -42.44 10.43 -30.53
N PRO A 10 -42.03 10.64 -29.28
CA PRO A 10 -41.07 11.69 -28.97
C PRO A 10 -39.81 11.46 -29.81
N THR A 11 -39.35 12.49 -30.53
CA THR A 11 -38.19 12.43 -31.43
C THR A 11 -36.90 11.97 -30.75
N SER A 12 -36.87 11.88 -29.43
CA SER A 12 -35.80 11.26 -28.64
C SER A 12 -35.75 9.73 -28.71
N ALA A 13 -36.80 9.07 -29.22
CA ALA A 13 -36.91 7.61 -29.32
C ALA A 13 -36.83 7.09 -30.78
N ASP A 14 -36.63 7.98 -31.76
CA ASP A 14 -36.50 7.60 -33.16
C ASP A 14 -35.06 7.10 -33.47
N PRO A 15 -34.87 5.83 -33.87
CA PRO A 15 -33.55 5.27 -34.20
C PRO A 15 -32.90 5.90 -35.44
N ARG A 16 -33.66 6.62 -36.28
CA ARG A 16 -33.12 7.40 -37.41
C ARG A 16 -32.57 8.76 -36.99
N SER A 17 -32.89 9.21 -35.79
CA SER A 17 -32.36 10.46 -35.27
C SER A 17 -30.96 10.23 -34.70
N HIS A 18 -29.92 10.71 -35.39
CA HIS A 18 -28.54 10.71 -34.89
C HIS A 18 -28.30 11.77 -33.79
N ARG A 19 -29.34 12.13 -33.04
CA ARG A 19 -29.23 13.12 -31.98
C ARG A 19 -28.41 12.49 -30.84
N PRO A 20 -27.40 13.19 -30.30
CA PRO A 20 -26.62 12.66 -29.18
C PRO A 20 -27.57 12.38 -28.02
N THR A 21 -27.75 11.10 -27.69
CA THR A 21 -28.52 10.71 -26.52
C THR A 21 -27.75 11.14 -25.27
N LYS A 22 -28.46 11.74 -24.32
CA LYS A 22 -27.84 12.17 -23.06
C LYS A 22 -27.36 10.91 -22.34
N LYS A 23 -26.05 10.65 -22.39
CA LYS A 23 -25.42 9.52 -21.68
C LYS A 23 -25.77 9.66 -20.20
N ARG A 24 -26.56 8.72 -19.68
CA ARG A 24 -26.84 8.65 -18.25
C ARG A 24 -25.52 8.33 -17.55
N ALA A 25 -25.18 9.06 -16.49
CA ALA A 25 -24.06 8.68 -15.64
C ALA A 25 -24.39 7.30 -15.05
N LEU A 26 -23.64 6.28 -15.48
CA LEU A 26 -23.83 4.93 -14.99
C LEU A 26 -23.46 4.90 -13.50
N THR A 27 -24.36 4.39 -12.67
CA THR A 27 -24.04 4.03 -11.30
C THR A 27 -23.01 2.90 -11.30
N PRO A 28 -22.17 2.75 -10.27
CA PRO A 28 -21.18 1.67 -10.20
C PRO A 28 -21.82 0.29 -10.40
N VAL A 29 -23.03 0.09 -9.86
CA VAL A 29 -23.83 -1.14 -10.04
C VAL A 29 -24.21 -1.35 -11.51
N SER A 30 -24.65 -0.30 -12.22
CA SER A 30 -25.01 -0.42 -13.63
C SER A 30 -23.79 -0.69 -14.54
N ALA A 31 -22.62 -0.15 -14.20
CA ALA A 31 -21.38 -0.46 -14.92
C ALA A 31 -20.94 -1.92 -14.73
N GLN A 32 -21.06 -2.44 -13.51
CA GLN A 32 -20.82 -3.86 -13.22
C GLN A 32 -21.82 -4.76 -13.94
N ALA A 33 -23.11 -4.41 -13.91
CA ALA A 33 -24.15 -5.17 -14.60
C ALA A 33 -23.89 -5.26 -16.11
N ALA A 34 -23.49 -4.16 -16.75
CA ALA A 34 -23.14 -4.16 -18.17
C ALA A 34 -21.91 -5.03 -18.49
N SER A 35 -20.90 -5.04 -17.61
CA SER A 35 -19.73 -5.93 -17.74
C SER A 35 -20.14 -7.41 -17.63
N VAL A 36 -20.99 -7.72 -16.66
CA VAL A 36 -21.52 -9.07 -16.44
C VAL A 36 -22.39 -9.54 -17.61
N GLU A 37 -23.25 -8.66 -18.14
CA GLU A 37 -24.07 -8.93 -19.33
C GLU A 37 -23.20 -9.20 -20.58
N ALA A 38 -22.12 -8.42 -20.76
CA ALA A 38 -21.16 -8.65 -21.84
C ALA A 38 -20.45 -10.01 -21.71
N LEU A 39 -20.08 -10.44 -20.49
CA LEU A 39 -19.50 -11.77 -20.25
C LEU A 39 -20.52 -12.89 -20.51
N PHE A 40 -21.78 -12.72 -20.12
CA PHE A 40 -22.83 -13.71 -20.36
C PHE A 40 -23.31 -13.80 -21.81
N SER A 41 -23.03 -12.79 -22.65
CA SER A 41 -23.35 -12.85 -24.08
C SER A 41 -22.61 -14.00 -24.79
N LYS A 42 -21.46 -14.44 -24.26
CA LYS A 42 -20.65 -15.54 -24.81
C LYS A 42 -20.09 -16.41 -23.69
N PRO A 43 -20.91 -17.29 -23.09
CA PRO A 43 -20.51 -18.07 -21.92
C PRO A 43 -19.39 -19.09 -22.22
N ASP A 44 -19.26 -19.54 -23.47
CA ASP A 44 -18.23 -20.51 -23.88
C ASP A 44 -16.86 -19.86 -24.14
N GLN A 45 -16.75 -18.53 -24.07
CA GLN A 45 -15.48 -17.83 -24.32
C GLN A 45 -14.53 -18.03 -23.14
N ILE A 46 -13.33 -18.57 -23.43
CA ILE A 46 -12.26 -18.67 -22.42
C ILE A 46 -11.81 -17.26 -22.02
N ILE A 47 -11.98 -16.94 -20.74
CA ILE A 47 -11.56 -15.66 -20.16
C ILE A 47 -10.10 -15.78 -19.74
N HIS A 48 -9.22 -15.00 -20.38
CA HIS A 48 -7.81 -14.90 -19.97
C HIS A 48 -7.68 -13.97 -18.78
N ILE A 49 -7.55 -14.54 -17.58
CA ILE A 49 -7.20 -13.77 -16.38
C ILE A 49 -5.70 -13.51 -16.44
N PRO A 50 -5.24 -12.25 -16.48
CA PRO A 50 -3.81 -11.98 -16.48
C PRO A 50 -3.20 -12.54 -15.19
N GLU A 51 -2.07 -13.23 -15.31
CA GLU A 51 -1.29 -13.61 -14.14
C GLU A 51 -0.90 -12.37 -13.34
N SER A 52 -0.74 -12.53 -12.02
CA SER A 52 -0.31 -11.44 -11.15
C SER A 52 0.94 -10.79 -11.73
N SER A 53 0.91 -9.48 -11.95
CA SER A 53 1.98 -8.70 -12.60
C SER A 53 3.36 -8.81 -11.93
N THR A 54 3.44 -9.49 -10.80
CA THR A 54 4.65 -9.80 -10.03
C THR A 54 5.51 -10.90 -10.63
N SER A 55 4.99 -11.82 -11.45
CA SER A 55 5.76 -12.97 -11.95
C SER A 55 6.59 -12.69 -13.21
N GLY A 56 6.15 -11.76 -14.07
CA GLY A 56 6.81 -11.48 -15.36
C GLY A 56 7.35 -10.06 -15.54
N SER A 57 7.06 -9.14 -14.61
CA SER A 57 7.37 -7.71 -14.74
C SER A 57 7.88 -7.12 -13.41
N GLY A 58 8.54 -7.94 -12.59
CA GLY A 58 9.45 -7.39 -11.59
C GLY A 58 10.56 -6.63 -12.31
N SER A 59 10.97 -5.48 -11.77
CA SER A 59 12.08 -4.60 -12.20
C SER A 59 13.25 -5.29 -12.92
N SER A 60 13.59 -6.52 -12.52
CA SER A 60 14.64 -7.35 -13.09
C SER A 60 14.39 -7.83 -14.53
N ALA A 61 13.14 -8.05 -14.96
CA ALA A 61 12.82 -8.48 -16.33
C ALA A 61 12.76 -7.31 -17.34
N LEU A 62 12.53 -6.09 -16.86
CA LEU A 62 12.52 -4.88 -17.71
C LEU A 62 13.94 -4.43 -18.07
N LEU A 63 14.94 -4.81 -17.27
CA LEU A 63 16.33 -4.61 -17.56
C LEU A 63 16.91 -5.91 -18.08
N SER A 64 16.83 -6.11 -19.41
CA SER A 64 17.52 -7.22 -20.07
C SER A 64 18.93 -7.34 -19.52
N ALA A 65 19.31 -8.53 -19.08
CA ALA A 65 20.66 -8.82 -18.63
C ALA A 65 21.66 -8.28 -19.67
N PRO A 66 22.78 -7.68 -19.22
CA PRO A 66 23.79 -7.21 -20.14
C PRO A 66 24.27 -8.40 -21.00
N PRO A 67 24.41 -8.22 -22.32
CA PRO A 67 24.86 -9.30 -23.19
C PRO A 67 26.27 -9.74 -22.78
N GLU A 68 26.50 -11.06 -22.74
CA GLU A 68 27.78 -11.62 -22.30
C GLU A 68 28.92 -11.32 -23.29
N ILE A 69 28.62 -11.32 -24.60
CA ILE A 69 29.60 -11.10 -25.66
C ILE A 69 29.19 -9.86 -26.46
N VAL A 70 30.07 -8.87 -26.46
CA VAL A 70 29.96 -7.68 -27.31
C VAL A 70 30.84 -7.92 -28.54
N THR A 71 30.23 -8.08 -29.70
CA THR A 71 30.95 -8.44 -30.94
C THR A 71 31.52 -7.25 -31.69
N ASN A 72 31.13 -6.02 -31.33
CA ASN A 72 31.48 -4.78 -32.03
C ASN A 72 32.57 -3.97 -31.32
N VAL A 73 33.49 -4.63 -30.61
CA VAL A 73 34.58 -3.96 -29.89
C VAL A 73 35.73 -3.67 -30.86
N GLN A 74 35.95 -2.39 -31.15
CA GLN A 74 37.12 -1.92 -31.92
C GLN A 74 38.37 -1.97 -31.02
N GLY A 75 39.56 -2.15 -31.62
CA GLY A 75 40.82 -2.28 -30.87
C GLY A 75 41.10 -1.12 -29.92
N SER A 76 41.81 -1.39 -28.81
CA SER A 76 41.97 -0.45 -27.69
C SER A 76 42.69 0.86 -28.03
N SER A 77 43.52 0.87 -29.08
CA SER A 77 44.22 2.06 -29.56
C SER A 77 43.51 2.77 -30.72
N ALA A 78 42.37 2.24 -31.18
CA ALA A 78 41.64 2.82 -32.28
C ALA A 78 40.88 4.07 -31.83
N GLY A 79 40.83 5.10 -32.68
CA GLY A 79 40.17 6.37 -32.36
C GLY A 79 38.65 6.25 -32.21
N ALA A 80 38.03 7.28 -31.64
CA ALA A 80 36.58 7.36 -31.47
C ALA A 80 35.87 7.40 -32.84
N GLY A 81 35.03 6.40 -33.11
CA GLY A 81 34.17 6.36 -34.29
C GLY A 81 32.94 7.27 -34.15
N SER A 82 32.27 7.56 -35.27
CA SER A 82 31.04 8.38 -35.28
C SER A 82 29.86 7.77 -34.52
N GLY A 83 29.84 6.43 -34.36
CA GLY A 83 28.81 5.70 -33.61
C GLY A 83 29.07 5.60 -32.10
N GLU A 84 30.27 5.91 -31.63
CA GLU A 84 30.69 5.69 -30.23
C GLU A 84 29.85 6.51 -29.25
N PHE A 85 29.47 7.73 -29.64
CA PHE A 85 28.60 8.59 -28.83
C PHE A 85 27.24 7.94 -28.54
N HIS A 86 26.65 7.26 -29.52
CA HIS A 86 25.35 6.61 -29.34
C HIS A 86 25.46 5.34 -28.50
N VAL A 87 26.55 4.59 -28.66
CA VAL A 87 26.85 3.43 -27.80
C VAL A 87 26.96 3.88 -26.34
N TYR A 88 27.72 4.94 -26.06
CA TYR A 88 27.83 5.51 -24.73
C TYR A 88 26.50 6.01 -24.17
N LYS A 89 25.71 6.73 -24.97
CA LYS A 89 24.41 7.24 -24.55
C LYS A 89 23.46 6.09 -24.18
N ALA A 90 23.46 5.01 -24.95
CA ALA A 90 22.64 3.83 -24.68
C ALA A 90 23.12 3.06 -23.44
N SER A 91 24.43 2.86 -23.29
CA SER A 91 25.00 2.15 -22.13
C SER A 91 24.79 2.93 -20.83
N ARG A 92 25.03 4.24 -20.83
CA ARG A 92 24.78 5.12 -19.67
C ARG A 92 23.30 5.13 -19.28
N ARG A 93 22.39 5.18 -20.25
CA ARG A 93 20.94 5.11 -19.98
C ARG A 93 20.55 3.79 -19.32
N ARG A 94 21.02 2.66 -19.87
CA ARG A 94 20.79 1.32 -19.29
C ARG A 94 21.33 1.23 -17.86
N GLU A 95 22.51 1.80 -17.62
CA GLU A 95 23.14 1.77 -16.30
C GLU A 95 22.38 2.61 -15.27
N TYR A 96 21.91 3.81 -15.65
CA TYR A 96 21.08 4.63 -14.75
C TYR A 96 19.74 3.99 -14.45
N GLU A 97 19.11 3.37 -15.45
CA GLU A 97 17.87 2.61 -15.25
C GLU A 97 18.10 1.42 -14.30
N ARG A 98 19.25 0.73 -14.42
CA ARG A 98 19.67 -0.36 -13.51
C ARG A 98 19.91 0.10 -12.08
N LEU A 99 20.68 1.16 -11.88
CA LEU A 99 20.94 1.70 -10.53
C LEU A 99 19.64 2.18 -9.88
N ARG A 100 18.80 2.89 -10.65
CA ARG A 100 17.51 3.36 -10.18
C ARG A 100 16.59 2.21 -9.76
N SER A 101 16.50 1.13 -10.54
CA SER A 101 15.66 0.00 -10.18
C SER A 101 16.14 -0.68 -8.90
N MET A 102 17.46 -0.86 -8.75
CA MET A 102 18.05 -1.43 -7.54
C MET A 102 17.77 -0.57 -6.32
N ASP A 103 17.92 0.75 -6.43
CA ASP A 103 17.60 1.68 -5.34
C ASP A 103 16.11 1.67 -4.97
N GLU A 104 15.23 1.58 -5.96
CA GLU A 104 13.78 1.48 -5.75
C GLU A 104 13.39 0.16 -5.07
N ASP A 105 14.01 -0.96 -5.47
CA ASP A 105 13.78 -2.28 -4.87
C ASP A 105 14.25 -2.30 -3.41
N LEU A 106 15.45 -1.79 -3.13
CA LEU A 106 15.98 -1.66 -1.76
C LEU A 106 15.10 -0.78 -0.87
N ARG A 107 14.52 0.30 -1.43
CA ARG A 107 13.56 1.14 -0.69
C ARG A 107 12.29 0.37 -0.37
N ARG A 108 11.70 -0.32 -1.35
CA ARG A 108 10.49 -1.13 -1.12
C ARG A 108 10.72 -2.23 -0.09
N GLU A 109 11.85 -2.92 -0.14
CA GLU A 109 12.19 -3.97 0.83
C GLU A 109 12.26 -3.41 2.26
N LYS A 110 12.95 -2.27 2.45
CA LYS A 110 13.01 -1.59 3.74
C LYS A 110 11.63 -1.18 4.24
N ASP A 111 10.81 -0.56 3.39
CA ASP A 111 9.45 -0.14 3.75
C ASP A 111 8.57 -1.35 4.16
N ILE A 112 8.68 -2.47 3.44
CA ILE A 112 7.96 -3.71 3.75
C ILE A 112 8.45 -4.30 5.08
N GLU A 113 9.75 -4.33 5.31
CA GLU A 113 10.32 -4.80 6.57
C GLU A 113 9.85 -3.97 7.76
N GLU A 114 9.91 -2.64 7.66
CA GLU A 114 9.47 -1.73 8.70
C GLU A 114 7.97 -1.86 8.98
N PHE A 115 7.16 -1.97 7.93
CA PHE A 115 5.73 -2.20 8.04
C PHE A 115 5.43 -3.53 8.75
N ASN A 116 6.11 -4.61 8.37
CA ASN A 116 5.94 -5.94 8.96
C ASN A 116 6.40 -5.97 10.43
N LYS A 117 7.55 -5.37 10.74
CA LYS A 117 8.03 -5.20 12.13
C LYS A 117 6.99 -4.45 12.96
N GLY A 118 6.51 -3.31 12.49
CA GLY A 118 5.49 -2.53 13.18
C GLY A 118 4.14 -3.27 13.33
N LYS A 119 3.75 -4.07 12.34
CA LYS A 119 2.54 -4.90 12.40
C LYS A 119 2.66 -6.00 13.46
N THR A 120 3.74 -6.77 13.44
CA THR A 120 3.96 -7.85 14.40
C THR A 120 4.04 -7.34 15.84
N GLU A 121 4.64 -6.17 16.07
CA GLU A 121 4.65 -5.54 17.40
C GLU A 121 3.26 -5.12 17.89
N ARG A 122 2.43 -4.55 17.02
CA ARG A 122 1.04 -4.18 17.35
C ARG A 122 0.21 -5.42 17.66
N ASP A 123 0.28 -6.42 16.79
CA ASP A 123 -0.44 -7.69 16.96
C ASP A 123 -0.02 -8.37 18.28
N ARG A 124 1.28 -8.41 18.60
CA ARG A 124 1.78 -8.93 19.87
C ARG A 124 1.24 -8.18 21.09
N LYS A 125 1.23 -6.83 21.07
CA LYS A 125 0.69 -6.02 22.17
C LYS A 125 -0.80 -6.29 22.38
N ASP A 126 -1.56 -6.45 21.30
CA ASP A 126 -2.99 -6.75 21.36
C ASP A 126 -3.27 -8.18 21.83
N GLU A 127 -2.46 -9.15 21.42
CA GLU A 127 -2.50 -10.51 21.92
C GLU A 127 -2.18 -10.59 23.42
N GLU A 128 -1.15 -9.88 23.90
CA GLU A 128 -0.79 -9.83 25.32
C GLU A 128 -1.92 -9.22 26.18
N ARG A 129 -2.55 -8.14 25.70
CA ARG A 129 -3.73 -7.54 26.35
C ARG A 129 -4.91 -8.50 26.36
N THR A 130 -5.18 -9.14 25.23
CA THR A 130 -6.29 -10.09 25.08
C THR A 130 -6.09 -11.32 25.95
N ARG A 131 -4.86 -11.85 26.02
CA ARG A 131 -4.48 -12.98 26.88
C ARG A 131 -4.68 -12.66 28.35
N LYS A 132 -4.15 -11.53 28.85
CA LYS A 132 -4.36 -11.09 30.24
C LYS A 132 -5.84 -10.98 30.59
N ASN A 133 -6.66 -10.44 29.69
CA ASN A 133 -8.10 -10.32 29.88
C ASN A 133 -8.82 -11.67 29.84
N ARG A 134 -8.40 -12.60 28.96
CA ARG A 134 -8.91 -13.96 28.89
C ARG A 134 -8.61 -14.74 30.18
N GLU A 135 -7.37 -14.70 30.65
CA GLU A 135 -6.94 -15.35 31.91
C GLU A 135 -7.74 -14.81 33.12
N LYS A 136 -7.97 -13.49 33.19
CA LYS A 136 -8.84 -12.89 34.23
C LYS A 136 -10.28 -13.43 34.17
N ARG A 137 -10.87 -13.52 32.98
CA ARG A 137 -12.24 -14.04 32.78
C ARG A 137 -12.33 -15.53 33.13
N GLU A 138 -11.35 -16.34 32.74
CA GLU A 138 -11.28 -17.77 33.06
C GLU A 138 -11.13 -18.01 34.56
N LYS A 139 -10.27 -17.25 35.25
CA LYS A 139 -10.14 -17.31 36.71
C LYS A 139 -11.45 -16.96 37.41
N MET A 140 -12.18 -15.93 36.95
CA MET A 140 -13.51 -15.60 37.49
C MET A 140 -14.54 -16.68 37.20
N LYS A 141 -14.56 -17.26 35.99
CA LYS A 141 -15.45 -18.36 35.61
C LYS A 141 -15.19 -19.60 36.48
N ALA A 142 -13.93 -19.95 36.70
CA ALA A 142 -13.52 -21.05 37.58
C ALA A 142 -13.90 -20.82 39.06
N ARG A 143 -13.82 -19.58 39.56
CA ARG A 143 -14.29 -19.25 40.91
C ARG A 143 -15.82 -19.37 41.03
N LYS A 144 -16.57 -18.90 40.03
CA LYS A 144 -18.04 -19.02 39.99
C LYS A 144 -18.49 -20.48 39.88
N SER A 145 -17.86 -21.28 39.03
CA SER A 145 -18.20 -22.71 38.89
C SER A 145 -17.88 -23.51 40.16
N LYS A 146 -16.81 -23.17 40.90
CA LYS A 146 -16.52 -23.77 42.22
C LYS A 146 -17.54 -23.37 43.29
N LYS A 147 -18.02 -22.12 43.30
CA LYS A 147 -19.04 -21.63 44.25
C LYS A 147 -20.43 -22.26 43.98
N GLY A 148 -20.75 -22.58 42.73
CA GLY A 148 -22.02 -23.20 42.34
C GLY A 148 -22.08 -24.73 42.42
N LYS A 149 -20.99 -25.40 42.82
CA LYS A 149 -20.91 -26.87 42.93
C LYS A 149 -20.87 -27.38 44.37
N SER A 150 -21.06 -26.49 45.34
CA SER A 150 -21.36 -26.86 46.72
C SER A 150 -22.81 -27.36 46.79
N PRO A 151 -23.09 -28.59 47.28
CA PRO A 151 -24.45 -29.06 47.41
C PRO A 151 -25.20 -28.14 48.38
N ALA A 152 -26.33 -27.62 47.94
CA ALA A 152 -27.24 -26.84 48.77
C ALA A 152 -27.73 -27.71 49.93
N THR A 153 -27.23 -27.44 51.14
CA THR A 153 -27.91 -27.80 52.38
C THR A 153 -28.07 -26.55 53.23
N THR A 154 -29.34 -26.14 53.37
CA THR A 154 -29.98 -25.42 54.49
C THR A 154 -29.51 -24.01 54.85
N ASP A 155 -30.35 -23.06 54.43
CA ASP A 155 -31.03 -22.01 55.21
C ASP A 155 -30.26 -21.09 56.17
N LYS A 156 -30.60 -19.79 55.99
CA LYS A 156 -30.75 -18.70 56.99
C LYS A 156 -29.74 -17.54 56.89
N ALA A 157 -30.25 -16.42 56.40
CA ALA A 157 -29.80 -15.06 56.69
C ALA A 157 -30.55 -14.55 57.96
N PRO A 158 -30.23 -13.39 58.60
CA PRO A 158 -29.43 -12.27 58.06
C PRO A 158 -28.49 -11.51 59.04
N ASN A 159 -27.62 -10.70 58.40
CA ASN A 159 -27.20 -9.34 58.77
C ASN A 159 -25.88 -9.05 59.54
N ALA A 160 -25.26 -7.94 59.11
CA ALA A 160 -24.34 -7.00 59.78
C ALA A 160 -22.79 -7.12 59.64
N ILE A 161 -22.25 -6.17 58.85
CA ILE A 161 -21.19 -5.18 59.19
C ILE A 161 -19.68 -5.58 59.10
N GLN A 162 -19.04 -4.88 58.15
CA GLN A 162 -17.67 -4.34 58.10
C GLN A 162 -16.44 -5.26 58.17
N SER A 163 -15.64 -5.20 57.11
CA SER A 163 -14.17 -5.05 57.21
C SER A 163 -13.67 -4.23 56.04
N LYS A 164 -13.07 -3.09 56.37
CA LYS A 164 -12.17 -2.32 55.51
C LYS A 164 -10.93 -3.18 55.26
N ASP A 165 -10.49 -3.32 54.02
CA ASP A 165 -9.08 -3.13 53.68
C ASP A 165 -8.92 -2.84 52.18
N ALA A 166 -8.02 -1.92 51.90
CA ALA A 166 -7.73 -1.32 50.61
C ALA A 166 -6.58 -2.06 49.91
N SER A 167 -6.56 -2.05 48.59
CA SER A 167 -5.30 -1.85 47.84
C SER A 167 -5.57 -1.53 46.36
N SER A 168 -5.41 -0.24 46.08
CA SER A 168 -4.84 0.35 44.86
C SER A 168 -5.47 -0.02 43.51
N LEU A 169 -6.50 0.74 43.14
CA LEU A 169 -6.65 1.23 41.78
C LEU A 169 -5.71 2.43 41.64
N THR A 170 -4.57 2.25 40.97
CA THR A 170 -3.77 3.38 40.50
C THR A 170 -4.33 3.81 39.15
N GLU A 171 -5.09 4.91 39.19
CA GLU A 171 -5.32 5.80 38.06
C GLU A 171 -3.94 6.37 37.65
N ASN A 172 -3.65 6.35 36.35
CA ASN A 172 -2.58 7.15 35.78
C ASN A 172 -3.19 8.08 34.74
N ASP A 173 -2.74 9.32 34.83
CA ASP A 173 -3.21 10.54 34.19
C ASP A 173 -3.65 10.41 32.74
N THR A 174 -4.83 10.98 32.49
CA THR A 174 -5.23 11.43 31.16
C THR A 174 -5.10 12.95 31.17
N GLU A 175 -3.93 13.46 30.78
CA GLU A 175 -3.81 14.87 30.45
C GLU A 175 -4.60 15.14 29.16
N LYS A 176 -5.56 16.06 29.28
CA LYS A 176 -6.18 16.75 28.15
C LYS A 176 -5.13 17.69 27.57
N ASP A 177 -4.93 17.62 26.25
CA ASP A 177 -4.68 18.82 25.49
C ASP A 177 -5.70 18.90 24.35
N THR A 178 -6.52 19.94 24.42
CA THR A 178 -7.59 20.24 23.49
C THR A 178 -7.05 21.05 22.33
N ALA A 179 -7.45 20.66 21.12
CA ALA A 179 -7.24 21.38 19.89
C ALA A 179 -7.77 22.83 19.98
N ASP A 180 -6.98 23.77 19.48
CA ASP A 180 -7.47 25.04 18.94
C ASP A 180 -7.03 25.14 17.47
N VAL A 181 -8.01 25.43 16.63
CA VAL A 181 -7.91 25.59 15.19
C VAL A 181 -7.83 27.08 14.94
N ASP A 182 -6.75 27.55 14.30
CA ASP A 182 -6.89 28.76 13.49
C ASP A 182 -6.09 28.70 12.19
N SER A 183 -6.83 29.04 11.14
CA SER A 183 -6.47 29.02 9.74
C SER A 183 -5.97 30.39 9.31
N LYS A 184 -4.77 30.49 8.72
CA LYS A 184 -4.46 31.63 7.85
C LYS A 184 -3.44 31.31 6.76
N THR A 185 -4.01 31.19 5.56
CA THR A 185 -3.38 31.37 4.25
C THR A 185 -2.55 32.66 4.14
N LYS A 186 -1.31 32.59 3.62
CA LYS A 186 -0.85 33.50 2.55
C LYS A 186 0.52 33.14 1.95
N ALA A 187 0.52 33.11 0.62
CA ALA A 187 1.52 33.65 -0.31
C ALA A 187 2.88 32.95 -0.44
N GLU A 188 2.93 32.19 -1.52
CA GLU A 188 4.09 31.89 -2.35
C GLU A 188 4.79 33.18 -2.80
N HIS A 189 6.12 33.23 -2.65
CA HIS A 189 7.00 34.04 -3.48
C HIS A 189 8.34 33.31 -3.60
N GLY A 190 8.61 32.84 -4.83
CA GLY A 190 9.89 32.25 -5.19
C GLY A 190 11.02 33.27 -5.15
N ARG A 191 12.22 32.77 -4.85
CA ARG A 191 13.47 33.36 -5.31
C ARG A 191 14.43 32.26 -5.70
N ASP A 192 14.97 32.49 -6.88
CA ASP A 192 15.99 31.79 -7.62
C ASP A 192 17.34 32.04 -6.93
N ASP A 193 18.04 30.98 -6.55
CA ASP A 193 19.44 31.05 -6.11
C ASP A 193 20.26 30.09 -6.97
N THR A 194 20.74 30.64 -8.08
CA THR A 194 21.83 30.10 -8.87
C THR A 194 23.13 30.26 -8.07
N GLU A 195 23.61 29.20 -7.43
CA GLU A 195 25.01 29.12 -7.00
C GLU A 195 25.71 27.90 -7.60
N SER A 196 26.71 28.24 -8.41
CA SER A 196 27.71 27.38 -9.01
C SER A 196 28.50 26.62 -7.95
N THR A 197 28.42 25.29 -7.96
CA THR A 197 29.32 24.43 -7.18
C THR A 197 30.51 23.98 -8.04
N PRO A 198 31.76 24.09 -7.54
CA PRO A 198 32.95 23.68 -8.29
C PRO A 198 33.09 22.16 -8.33
N SER A 199 33.62 21.66 -9.45
CA SER A 199 33.91 20.24 -9.69
C SER A 199 34.83 19.65 -8.61
N ILE A 200 34.29 18.79 -7.76
CA ILE A 200 35.07 17.96 -6.84
C ILE A 200 35.49 16.71 -7.63
N GLN A 201 36.79 16.59 -7.92
CA GLN A 201 37.36 15.35 -8.44
C GLN A 201 37.28 14.27 -7.35
N PRO A 202 36.96 13.00 -7.69
CA PRO A 202 36.98 11.94 -6.70
C PRO A 202 38.41 11.69 -6.23
N ALA A 203 38.64 11.81 -4.92
CA ALA A 203 39.90 11.46 -4.28
C ALA A 203 40.25 9.99 -4.57
N GLY A 204 41.44 9.76 -5.12
CA GLY A 204 41.95 8.43 -5.40
C GLY A 204 42.09 7.60 -4.12
N LEU A 205 41.77 6.31 -4.23
CA LEU A 205 41.95 5.33 -3.16
C LEU A 205 43.45 5.16 -2.89
N VAL A 206 43.93 5.62 -1.73
CA VAL A 206 45.30 5.34 -1.25
C VAL A 206 45.24 4.03 -0.47
N ILE A 207 45.80 2.96 -1.05
CA ILE A 207 46.00 1.67 -0.38
C ILE A 207 47.33 1.76 0.35
N HIS A 208 47.31 1.67 1.67
CA HIS A 208 48.51 1.47 2.48
C HIS A 208 48.78 -0.03 2.54
N ASP A 209 49.88 -0.46 1.91
CA ASP A 209 50.46 -1.79 2.14
C ASP A 209 51.20 -1.74 3.48
N GLU A 210 50.59 -2.28 4.52
CA GLU A 210 51.23 -2.53 5.82
C GLU A 210 51.26 -4.04 6.09
N ASP A 211 52.47 -4.49 6.45
CA ASP A 211 52.86 -5.73 7.15
C ASP A 211 53.24 -6.99 6.34
N ASP A 212 54.55 -7.12 6.11
CA ASP A 212 55.34 -8.37 6.20
C ASP A 212 55.99 -8.46 7.59
#